data_AF-A0A7C6HIL0-F1
#
_entry.id   AF-A0A7C6HIL0-F1
#
_cell.length_a   1.000
_cell.length_b   1.000
_cell.length_c   1.000
_cell.angle_alpha   90.00
_cell.angle_beta   90.00
_cell.angle_gamma   90.00
#
_symmetry.space_group_name_H-M   'P 1'
#
loop_
_entity.id
_entity.type
_entity.pdbx_description
1 polymer ?
#
loop_
_entity_poly.entity_id
_entity_poly.type
_entity_poly.pdbx_seq_one_letter_code
_entity_poly.pdbx_strand_id
1 'polypeptide(L)'
;MYGEVRNRGRAFHDGYNDRTKGALNWGFNIAEQWEYAMEQDPRIIFVTGWNEWTMGRVRGSKERPVTFIDQANQEFSRDIEPMRDGHFDDYYMQLVDYVRRFKGMDEVKPGMRKTIDIHGQFAQWEDVEPKFHDLPFGNCHRDHFGVGGDRYVNDTGRNDIDRMKICYDDENVYFYVSTFDRMQRYSFTPWRRLFLHVEGNDFIGWERYQYAANLELVDGDNSIVYKSLGAWRFVPIGRAPMKHEGSEMMLMVPRKLIGLEKTPFEFQFKWADGIAGDWTIEDFYLNGDTAPYGRLNYVYRS
;
A
#
# COMPACT_ATOMS: atom_id res chain seq x y z
N MET A 1 -25.31 7.39 21.98
CA MET A 1 -25.16 6.86 23.36
C MET A 1 -25.10 5.34 23.30
N TYR A 2 -24.02 4.69 23.74
CA TYR A 2 -23.93 3.22 23.75
C TYR A 2 -25.21 2.56 24.31
N GLY A 3 -25.81 1.64 23.55
CA GLY A 3 -27.08 0.99 23.89
C GLY A 3 -28.37 1.68 23.36
N GLU A 4 -28.27 2.87 22.74
CA GLU A 4 -29.40 3.49 22.03
C GLU A 4 -29.61 2.89 20.64
N VAL A 5 -30.85 2.52 20.34
CA VAL A 5 -31.26 1.96 19.03
C VAL A 5 -31.22 2.97 17.87
N ARG A 6 -31.04 4.26 18.17
CA ARG A 6 -30.95 5.35 17.16
C ARG A 6 -29.52 5.73 16.80
N ASN A 7 -28.50 5.16 17.44
CA ASN A 7 -27.12 5.46 17.04
C ASN A 7 -26.89 4.99 15.61
N ARG A 8 -26.11 5.73 14.84
CA ARG A 8 -25.68 5.34 13.50
C ARG A 8 -24.21 4.96 13.61
N GLY A 9 -23.95 3.66 13.75
CA GLY A 9 -22.59 3.11 13.78
C GLY A 9 -22.04 2.93 12.37
N ARG A 10 -20.87 2.32 12.24
CA ARG A 10 -20.22 2.07 10.94
C ARG A 10 -21.04 1.16 10.02
N ALA A 11 -21.78 0.22 10.59
CA ALA A 11 -22.68 -0.68 9.86
C ALA A 11 -24.08 -0.08 9.61
N PHE A 12 -24.30 1.19 9.94
CA PHE A 12 -25.58 1.85 9.66
C PHE A 12 -25.77 2.08 8.17
N HIS A 13 -26.90 1.64 7.63
CA HIS A 13 -27.32 1.90 6.26
C HIS A 13 -28.84 1.72 6.13
N ASP A 14 -29.45 2.35 5.14
CA ASP A 14 -30.89 2.23 4.82
C ASP A 14 -31.82 2.43 6.04
N GLY A 15 -31.42 3.28 6.98
CA GLY A 15 -32.21 3.62 8.17
C GLY A 15 -32.04 2.68 9.37
N TYR A 16 -31.18 1.67 9.32
CA TYR A 16 -30.94 0.74 10.44
C TYR A 16 -29.45 0.39 10.60
N ASN A 17 -29.07 -0.20 11.75
CA ASN A 17 -27.71 -0.75 11.91
C ASN A 17 -27.71 -2.23 11.49
N ASP A 18 -26.95 -2.58 10.47
CA ASP A 18 -26.79 -3.97 10.05
C ASP A 18 -26.05 -4.76 11.13
N ARG A 19 -26.66 -5.87 11.54
CA ARG A 19 -26.13 -6.78 12.58
C ARG A 19 -25.45 -8.01 11.99
N THR A 20 -25.36 -8.09 10.65
CA THR A 20 -24.65 -9.15 9.96
C THR A 20 -23.20 -9.18 10.44
N LYS A 21 -22.69 -10.39 10.71
CA LYS A 21 -21.32 -10.55 11.19
C LYS A 21 -20.35 -9.98 10.16
N GLY A 22 -19.54 -9.01 10.58
CA GLY A 22 -18.57 -8.33 9.71
C GLY A 22 -19.11 -7.09 9.01
N ALA A 23 -20.39 -6.74 9.15
CA ALA A 23 -21.00 -5.58 8.49
C ALA A 23 -20.29 -4.26 8.80
N LEU A 24 -19.69 -4.15 9.99
CA LEU A 24 -18.88 -2.99 10.35
C LEU A 24 -17.77 -2.75 9.31
N ASN A 25 -17.05 -3.80 8.87
CA ASN A 25 -15.93 -3.69 7.91
C ASN A 25 -16.36 -3.31 6.48
N TRP A 26 -17.66 -3.28 6.17
CA TRP A 26 -18.16 -2.92 4.84
C TRP A 26 -18.29 -1.40 4.66
N GLY A 27 -18.28 -0.64 5.75
CA GLY A 27 -18.29 0.82 5.70
C GLY A 27 -19.49 1.42 4.99
N PHE A 28 -20.69 0.86 5.21
CA PHE A 28 -21.88 1.38 4.56
C PHE A 28 -22.22 2.81 4.97
N ASN A 29 -22.10 3.15 6.26
CA ASN A 29 -22.44 4.50 6.72
C ASN A 29 -21.55 5.56 6.07
N ILE A 30 -20.23 5.31 6.04
CA ILE A 30 -19.29 6.24 5.39
C ILE A 30 -19.56 6.34 3.89
N ALA A 31 -19.90 5.23 3.22
CA ALA A 31 -20.28 5.23 1.81
C ALA A 31 -21.52 6.09 1.55
N GLU A 32 -22.62 5.91 2.30
CA GLU A 32 -23.84 6.71 2.16
C GLU A 32 -23.58 8.21 2.39
N GLN A 33 -22.75 8.57 3.39
CA GLN A 33 -22.40 9.98 3.63
C GLN A 33 -21.61 10.58 2.46
N TRP A 34 -20.65 9.84 1.90
CA TRP A 34 -19.88 10.30 0.75
C TRP A 34 -20.70 10.39 -0.52
N GLU A 35 -21.55 9.39 -0.81
CA GLU A 35 -22.42 9.36 -1.98
C GLU A 35 -23.41 10.53 -1.93
N TYR A 36 -24.05 10.75 -0.78
CA TYR A 36 -24.88 11.93 -0.58
C TYR A 36 -24.08 13.22 -0.80
N ALA A 37 -22.88 13.33 -0.22
CA ALA A 37 -22.05 14.52 -0.40
C ALA A 37 -21.68 14.74 -1.88
N MET A 38 -21.32 13.69 -2.62
CA MET A 38 -21.02 13.78 -4.05
C MET A 38 -22.24 14.21 -4.87
N GLU A 39 -23.45 13.72 -4.55
CA GLU A 39 -24.69 14.15 -5.19
C GLU A 39 -24.99 15.64 -4.96
N GLN A 40 -24.59 16.19 -3.80
CA GLN A 40 -24.77 17.61 -3.51
C GLN A 40 -23.73 18.52 -4.18
N ASP A 41 -22.69 17.95 -4.82
CA ASP A 41 -21.59 18.65 -5.49
C ASP A 41 -21.02 19.86 -4.70
N PRO A 42 -20.61 19.68 -3.43
CA PRO A 42 -20.07 20.76 -2.62
C PRO A 42 -18.66 21.11 -3.08
N ARG A 43 -18.25 22.36 -2.86
CA ARG A 43 -16.85 22.77 -3.13
C ARG A 43 -15.85 22.19 -2.13
N ILE A 44 -16.30 21.85 -0.92
CA ILE A 44 -15.47 21.36 0.18
C ILE A 44 -16.25 20.27 0.90
N ILE A 45 -15.61 19.12 1.13
CA ILE A 45 -16.07 18.08 2.05
C ILE A 45 -15.12 18.08 3.25
N PHE A 46 -15.69 18.12 4.46
CA PHE A 46 -14.94 18.08 5.71
C PHE A 46 -15.07 16.71 6.36
N VAL A 47 -13.94 16.02 6.54
CA VAL A 47 -13.85 14.74 7.25
C VAL A 47 -13.39 15.02 8.67
N THR A 48 -14.24 14.72 9.65
CA THR A 48 -14.10 15.23 11.03
C THR A 48 -13.25 14.36 11.95
N GLY A 49 -13.08 13.06 11.67
CA GLY A 49 -12.41 12.10 12.56
C GLY A 49 -11.31 11.33 11.84
N TRP A 50 -10.20 11.07 12.54
CA TRP A 50 -9.06 10.31 12.02
C TRP A 50 -8.49 9.36 13.06
N ASN A 51 -7.95 9.86 14.17
CA ASN A 51 -7.31 9.06 15.24
C ASN A 51 -7.38 9.71 16.64
N GLU A 52 -8.54 10.24 16.99
CA GLU A 52 -8.85 10.69 18.32
C GLU A 52 -8.89 9.50 19.29
N TRP A 53 -7.77 9.06 19.86
CA TRP A 53 -7.74 7.93 20.81
C TRP A 53 -8.27 8.31 22.21
N THR A 54 -9.38 9.04 22.30
CA THR A 54 -9.91 9.55 23.57
C THR A 54 -11.42 9.46 23.66
N MET A 55 -11.92 8.70 24.63
CA MET A 55 -13.35 8.66 24.94
C MET A 55 -13.68 9.67 26.06
N GLY A 56 -14.35 10.76 25.70
CA GLY A 56 -14.76 11.78 26.66
C GLY A 56 -15.84 11.26 27.63
N ARG A 57 -15.53 11.23 28.93
CA ARG A 57 -16.54 11.04 29.98
C ARG A 57 -17.30 12.34 30.19
N VAL A 58 -18.59 12.35 29.87
CA VAL A 58 -19.47 13.50 30.13
C VAL A 58 -20.54 13.17 31.18
N ARG A 59 -21.03 14.20 31.86
CA ARG A 59 -22.16 14.07 32.79
C ARG A 59 -23.44 13.85 31.97
N GLY A 60 -24.13 12.74 32.22
CA GLY A 60 -25.39 12.42 31.55
C GLY A 60 -26.63 12.77 32.38
N SER A 61 -27.78 12.19 32.01
CA SER A 61 -29.05 12.40 32.71
C SER A 61 -29.06 11.76 34.11
N LYS A 62 -30.13 11.96 34.89
CA LYS A 62 -30.27 11.31 36.20
C LYS A 62 -30.30 9.78 36.10
N GLU A 63 -30.88 9.25 35.02
CA GLU A 63 -31.01 7.83 34.72
C GLU A 63 -29.70 7.24 34.16
N ARG A 64 -28.87 8.07 33.51
CA ARG A 64 -27.56 7.71 32.97
C ARG A 64 -26.51 8.75 33.36
N PRO A 65 -26.08 8.78 34.64
CA PRO A 65 -25.27 9.87 35.19
C PRO A 65 -23.89 10.00 34.56
N VAL A 66 -23.40 8.92 33.94
CA VAL A 66 -22.19 8.90 33.12
C VAL A 66 -22.58 8.55 31.70
N THR A 67 -22.15 9.38 30.75
CA THR A 67 -22.34 9.14 29.33
C THR A 67 -20.99 9.21 28.64
N PHE A 68 -20.76 8.27 27.74
CA PHE A 68 -19.68 8.32 26.77
C PHE A 68 -20.27 8.78 25.44
N ILE A 69 -19.69 9.85 24.89
CA ILE A 69 -20.03 10.36 23.57
C ILE A 69 -18.85 9.99 22.68
N ASP A 70 -19.18 9.37 21.55
CA ASP A 70 -18.25 8.90 20.54
C ASP A 70 -17.31 7.78 21.03
N GLN A 71 -16.84 6.96 20.09
CA GLN A 71 -15.73 6.01 20.31
C GLN A 71 -15.89 5.00 21.44
N ALA A 72 -17.15 4.63 21.73
CA ALA A 72 -17.45 3.66 22.79
C ALA A 72 -16.93 2.25 22.47
N ASN A 73 -16.87 1.90 21.18
CA ASN A 73 -16.31 0.66 20.66
C ASN A 73 -16.00 0.84 19.16
N GLN A 74 -15.52 -0.22 18.50
CA GLN A 74 -15.21 -0.22 17.07
C GLN A 74 -16.40 0.22 16.20
N GLU A 75 -17.61 -0.29 16.45
CA GLU A 75 -18.84 0.03 15.70
C GLU A 75 -19.28 1.49 15.86
N PHE A 76 -19.08 2.08 17.04
CA PHE A 76 -19.53 3.42 17.38
C PHE A 76 -18.37 4.42 17.55
N SER A 77 -17.28 4.20 16.82
CA SER A 77 -16.18 5.16 16.67
C SER A 77 -16.32 5.92 15.35
N ARG A 78 -16.04 7.23 15.38
CA ARG A 78 -16.02 8.10 14.20
C ARG A 78 -14.68 8.12 13.46
N ASP A 79 -13.64 7.56 14.05
CA ASP A 79 -12.29 7.58 13.52
C ASP A 79 -12.06 6.51 12.47
N ILE A 80 -11.06 6.67 11.61
CA ILE A 80 -10.87 5.82 10.42
C ILE A 80 -9.41 5.45 10.20
N GLU A 81 -8.58 5.64 11.22
CA GLU A 81 -7.18 5.25 11.20
C GLU A 81 -7.02 3.73 11.04
N PRO A 82 -5.93 3.28 10.40
CA PRO A 82 -5.64 1.86 10.36
C PRO A 82 -5.51 1.23 11.76
N MET A 83 -6.22 0.14 12.01
CA MET A 83 -6.25 -0.55 13.30
C MET A 83 -5.95 -2.05 13.15
N ARG A 84 -4.80 -2.50 13.65
CA ARG A 84 -4.48 -3.94 13.76
C ARG A 84 -5.50 -4.63 14.67
N ASP A 85 -5.87 -5.86 14.33
CA ASP A 85 -6.87 -6.69 15.03
C ASP A 85 -8.29 -6.10 15.08
N GLY A 86 -8.52 -5.00 14.35
CA GLY A 86 -9.81 -4.34 14.21
C GLY A 86 -10.30 -4.36 12.77
N HIS A 87 -10.47 -3.17 12.20
CA HIS A 87 -10.96 -2.98 10.83
C HIS A 87 -9.81 -2.75 9.83
N PHE A 88 -8.58 -3.02 10.26
CA PHE A 88 -7.37 -2.73 9.52
C PHE A 88 -7.45 -1.33 8.90
N ASP A 89 -7.27 -1.17 7.60
CA ASP A 89 -7.32 0.10 6.86
C ASP A 89 -8.58 0.22 5.98
N ASP A 90 -9.67 -0.50 6.25
CA ASP A 90 -10.85 -0.54 5.38
C ASP A 90 -11.45 0.85 5.12
N TYR A 91 -11.65 1.64 6.17
CA TYR A 91 -12.20 3.01 6.03
C TYR A 91 -11.16 4.00 5.46
N TYR A 92 -9.87 3.76 5.70
CA TYR A 92 -8.81 4.55 5.07
C TYR A 92 -8.83 4.35 3.54
N MET A 93 -8.99 3.11 3.08
CA MET A 93 -9.08 2.81 1.65
C MET A 93 -10.36 3.36 1.03
N GLN A 94 -11.50 3.32 1.73
CA GLN A 94 -12.72 3.99 1.29
C GLN A 94 -12.54 5.51 1.19
N LEU A 95 -11.88 6.13 2.19
CA LEU A 95 -11.55 7.55 2.15
C LEU A 95 -10.70 7.88 0.91
N VAL A 96 -9.65 7.09 0.64
CA VAL A 96 -8.80 7.28 -0.54
C VAL A 96 -9.62 7.18 -1.83
N ASP A 97 -10.48 6.17 -1.98
CA ASP A 97 -11.34 6.02 -3.17
C ASP A 97 -12.25 7.23 -3.37
N TYR A 98 -13.03 7.61 -2.35
CA TYR A 98 -13.94 8.75 -2.46
C TYR A 98 -13.23 10.09 -2.68
N VAL A 99 -12.08 10.33 -2.03
CA VAL A 99 -11.28 11.54 -2.27
C VAL A 99 -10.82 11.60 -3.72
N ARG A 100 -10.40 10.47 -4.31
CA ARG A 100 -9.99 10.40 -5.72
C ARG A 100 -11.16 10.63 -6.67
N ARG A 101 -12.36 10.13 -6.36
CA ARG A 101 -13.58 10.38 -7.15
C ARG A 101 -14.04 11.84 -7.06
N PHE A 102 -13.99 12.42 -5.86
CA PHE A 102 -14.41 13.80 -5.60
C PHE A 102 -13.45 14.84 -6.19
N LYS A 103 -12.14 14.66 -6.01
CA LYS A 103 -11.11 15.58 -6.52
C LYS A 103 -10.72 15.33 -7.98
N GLY A 104 -11.00 14.13 -8.49
CA GLY A 104 -10.43 13.63 -9.73
C GLY A 104 -9.00 13.11 -9.55
N MET A 105 -8.52 12.43 -10.58
CA MET A 105 -7.16 11.91 -10.68
C MET A 105 -6.62 12.16 -12.08
N ASP A 106 -5.32 12.39 -12.19
CA ASP A 106 -4.65 12.45 -13.49
C ASP A 106 -4.72 11.10 -14.20
N GLU A 107 -4.76 11.14 -15.54
CA GLU A 107 -4.66 9.94 -16.35
C GLU A 107 -3.29 9.26 -16.18
N VAL A 108 -3.29 7.92 -16.20
CA VAL A 108 -2.07 7.12 -16.19
C VAL A 108 -1.36 7.33 -17.53
N LYS A 109 -0.19 7.99 -17.49
CA LYS A 109 0.65 8.19 -18.67
C LYS A 109 1.20 6.84 -19.16
N PRO A 110 1.19 6.59 -20.48
CA PRO A 110 1.78 5.38 -21.04
C PRO A 110 3.30 5.39 -20.82
N GLY A 111 3.84 4.20 -20.60
CA GLY A 111 5.26 3.97 -20.43
C GLY A 111 6.02 4.05 -21.73
N MET A 112 7.31 4.38 -21.62
CA MET A 112 8.16 4.51 -22.79
C MET A 112 8.66 3.16 -23.29
N ARG A 113 8.65 2.99 -24.62
CA ARG A 113 9.37 1.89 -25.28
C ARG A 113 10.85 2.27 -25.42
N LYS A 114 11.71 1.65 -24.62
CA LYS A 114 13.15 1.90 -24.55
C LYS A 114 13.88 0.68 -24.00
N THR A 115 14.96 0.29 -24.66
CA THR A 115 15.90 -0.74 -24.20
C THR A 115 16.92 -0.12 -23.26
N ILE A 116 17.17 -0.77 -22.12
CA ILE A 116 18.20 -0.38 -21.15
C ILE A 116 19.30 -1.43 -21.16
N ASP A 117 20.55 -0.97 -21.27
CA ASP A 117 21.71 -1.82 -21.01
C ASP A 117 21.90 -1.94 -19.49
N ILE A 118 21.62 -3.14 -18.96
CA ILE A 118 21.70 -3.46 -17.52
C ILE A 118 23.14 -3.40 -16.97
N HIS A 119 24.16 -3.45 -17.83
CA HIS A 119 25.55 -3.28 -17.41
C HIS A 119 26.05 -1.84 -17.60
N GLY A 120 25.30 -1.03 -18.35
CA GLY A 120 25.59 0.37 -18.65
C GLY A 120 25.37 1.34 -17.49
N GLN A 121 25.45 2.64 -17.79
CA GLN A 121 25.35 3.73 -16.81
C GLN A 121 23.89 4.09 -16.49
N PHE A 122 23.62 4.64 -15.30
CA PHE A 122 22.27 5.03 -14.89
C PHE A 122 21.70 6.26 -15.64
N ALA A 123 22.55 7.06 -16.29
CA ALA A 123 22.13 8.20 -17.12
C ALA A 123 21.11 7.83 -18.23
N GLN A 124 21.05 6.56 -18.62
CA GLN A 124 20.03 6.01 -19.54
C GLN A 124 18.59 6.24 -19.07
N TRP A 125 18.37 6.46 -17.77
CA TRP A 125 17.05 6.60 -17.15
C TRP A 125 16.56 8.05 -17.05
N GLU A 126 17.40 9.06 -17.35
CA GLU A 126 17.09 10.48 -17.10
C GLU A 126 15.79 10.96 -17.78
N ASP A 127 15.60 10.54 -19.04
CA ASP A 127 14.48 10.85 -19.93
C ASP A 127 13.32 9.85 -19.84
N VAL A 128 13.43 8.78 -19.04
CA VAL A 128 12.36 7.77 -18.92
C VAL A 128 11.18 8.32 -18.12
N GLU A 129 9.99 8.18 -18.70
CA GLU A 129 8.69 8.52 -18.16
C GLU A 129 7.72 7.32 -18.29
N PRO A 130 6.67 7.24 -17.45
CA PRO A 130 6.40 8.11 -16.32
C PRO A 130 7.36 7.88 -15.14
N LYS A 131 7.59 8.94 -14.37
CA LYS A 131 8.24 8.88 -13.06
C LYS A 131 7.21 8.69 -11.96
N PHE A 132 7.47 7.72 -11.08
CA PHE A 132 6.70 7.48 -9.87
C PHE A 132 7.53 7.95 -8.68
N HIS A 133 6.87 8.57 -7.71
CA HIS A 133 7.50 9.13 -6.52
C HIS A 133 6.91 8.51 -5.28
N ASP A 134 7.76 8.16 -4.32
CA ASP A 134 7.31 7.82 -2.99
C ASP A 134 7.30 9.02 -2.05
N LEU A 135 6.67 8.87 -0.89
CA LEU A 135 6.71 9.87 0.16
C LEU A 135 8.01 9.71 0.98
N PRO A 136 8.68 10.82 1.37
CA PRO A 136 9.89 10.74 2.17
C PRO A 136 9.61 10.20 3.57
N PHE A 137 10.69 9.83 4.27
CA PHE A 137 10.68 9.35 5.66
C PHE A 137 10.08 7.95 5.84
N GLY A 138 10.05 7.15 4.76
CA GLY A 138 9.61 5.76 4.80
C GLY A 138 10.49 4.87 5.66
N ASN A 139 11.78 5.23 5.84
CA ASN A 139 12.73 4.50 6.67
C ASN A 139 12.78 4.93 8.15
N CYS A 140 11.92 5.84 8.61
CA CYS A 140 11.99 6.34 9.98
C CYS A 140 11.79 5.25 11.03
N HIS A 141 12.68 5.22 12.02
CA HIS A 141 12.56 4.33 13.18
C HIS A 141 11.48 4.84 14.12
N ARG A 142 10.77 3.90 14.76
CA ARG A 142 9.75 4.19 15.75
C ARG A 142 10.25 3.71 17.10
N ASP A 143 10.24 4.59 18.08
CA ASP A 143 10.63 4.28 19.45
C ASP A 143 9.88 5.21 20.40
N HIS A 144 8.72 4.76 20.87
CA HIS A 144 7.85 5.60 21.67
C HIS A 144 7.03 4.77 22.67
N PHE A 145 6.71 5.40 23.80
CA PHE A 145 5.81 4.82 24.78
C PHE A 145 4.34 5.08 24.39
N GLY A 146 3.52 4.03 24.41
CA GLY A 146 2.08 4.13 24.26
C GLY A 146 1.39 4.55 25.55
N VAL A 147 0.07 4.71 25.48
CA VAL A 147 -0.77 4.88 26.66
C VAL A 147 -0.73 3.59 27.48
N GLY A 148 -0.34 3.68 28.75
CA GLY A 148 -0.17 2.52 29.63
C GLY A 148 1.29 2.15 29.91
N GLY A 149 2.26 2.77 29.21
CA GLY A 149 3.69 2.61 29.48
C GLY A 149 4.39 1.51 28.67
N ASP A 150 3.67 0.84 27.77
CA ASP A 150 4.29 -0.09 26.82
C ASP A 150 5.14 0.66 25.81
N ARG A 151 6.36 0.19 25.55
CA ARG A 151 7.28 0.80 24.58
C ARG A 151 7.16 0.08 23.24
N TYR A 152 6.81 0.81 22.20
CA TYR A 152 6.84 0.32 20.83
C TYR A 152 8.17 0.71 20.17
N VAL A 153 8.92 -0.30 19.71
CA VAL A 153 10.18 -0.13 18.98
C VAL A 153 10.08 -0.83 17.62
N ASN A 154 10.46 -0.13 16.56
CA ASN A 154 10.64 -0.66 15.22
C ASN A 154 11.78 0.07 14.51
N ASP A 155 12.85 -0.65 14.21
CA ASP A 155 14.09 -0.18 13.57
C ASP A 155 14.33 -0.82 12.20
N THR A 156 13.28 -1.41 11.61
CA THR A 156 13.37 -2.14 10.32
C THR A 156 13.57 -1.23 9.11
N GLY A 157 13.32 0.08 9.25
CA GLY A 157 13.57 1.10 8.23
C GLY A 157 15.06 1.22 7.89
N ARG A 158 15.40 1.10 6.60
CA ARG A 158 16.80 1.15 6.12
C ARG A 158 16.98 2.11 4.96
N ASN A 159 16.30 1.82 3.84
CA ASN A 159 16.42 2.57 2.61
C ASN A 159 15.11 3.31 2.36
N ASP A 160 15.16 4.65 2.30
CA ASP A 160 14.01 5.51 1.98
C ASP A 160 13.88 5.58 0.45
N ILE A 161 12.88 4.91 -0.10
CA ILE A 161 12.59 4.87 -1.54
C ILE A 161 12.17 6.28 -1.98
N ASP A 162 12.67 6.70 -3.14
CA ASP A 162 12.46 8.06 -3.65
C ASP A 162 11.71 8.02 -4.99
N ARG A 163 12.32 7.42 -6.02
CA ARG A 163 11.80 7.44 -7.38
C ARG A 163 11.84 6.07 -8.01
N MET A 164 10.83 5.79 -8.82
CA MET A 164 10.77 4.60 -9.66
C MET A 164 10.47 5.00 -11.10
N LYS A 165 11.06 4.24 -12.03
CA LYS A 165 10.81 4.39 -13.47
C LYS A 165 10.70 3.02 -14.10
N ILE A 166 9.90 2.93 -15.15
CA ILE A 166 9.67 1.69 -15.87
C ILE A 166 9.65 2.00 -17.37
N CYS A 167 10.33 1.17 -18.15
CA CYS A 167 10.24 1.17 -19.60
C CYS A 167 10.28 -0.27 -20.11
N TYR A 168 10.04 -0.48 -21.40
CA TYR A 168 10.00 -1.82 -21.98
C TYR A 168 10.51 -1.84 -23.42
N ASP A 169 10.86 -3.03 -23.90
CA ASP A 169 11.07 -3.30 -25.31
C ASP A 169 10.33 -4.57 -25.74
N ASP A 170 10.72 -5.17 -26.87
CA ASP A 170 10.06 -6.37 -27.39
C ASP A 170 10.23 -7.60 -26.50
N GLU A 171 11.27 -7.65 -25.67
CA GLU A 171 11.65 -8.83 -24.90
C GLU A 171 11.54 -8.62 -23.39
N ASN A 172 11.77 -7.40 -22.90
CA ASN A 172 11.99 -7.12 -21.50
C ASN A 172 11.16 -5.93 -20.99
N VAL A 173 10.88 -5.96 -19.69
CA VAL A 173 10.52 -4.78 -18.89
C VAL A 173 11.70 -4.44 -18.02
N TYR A 174 12.04 -3.16 -17.98
CA TYR A 174 13.12 -2.62 -17.16
C TYR A 174 12.52 -1.83 -16.03
N PHE A 175 13.02 -2.06 -14.82
CA PHE A 175 12.63 -1.34 -13.62
C PHE A 175 13.82 -0.57 -13.08
N TYR A 176 13.59 0.65 -12.64
CA TYR A 176 14.53 1.47 -11.91
C TYR A 176 13.91 1.87 -10.58
N VAL A 177 14.73 1.89 -9.54
CA VAL A 177 14.39 2.43 -8.22
C VAL A 177 15.59 3.18 -7.64
N SER A 178 15.35 4.37 -7.08
CA SER A 178 16.34 5.11 -6.31
C SER A 178 15.89 5.32 -4.88
N THR A 179 16.85 5.61 -4.01
CA THR A 179 16.64 5.97 -2.61
C THR A 179 17.16 7.39 -2.35
N PHE A 180 16.65 8.06 -1.31
CA PHE A 180 17.14 9.40 -0.93
C PHE A 180 18.63 9.40 -0.59
N ASP A 181 19.03 8.44 0.25
CA ASP A 181 20.42 8.24 0.65
C ASP A 181 21.08 7.09 -0.12
N ARG A 182 22.40 6.94 0.05
CA ARG A 182 23.14 5.79 -0.47
C ARG A 182 22.53 4.49 0.07
N MET A 183 22.30 3.53 -0.84
CA MET A 183 21.67 2.27 -0.50
C MET A 183 22.52 1.45 0.47
N GLN A 184 21.92 1.09 1.60
CA GLN A 184 22.50 0.18 2.58
C GLN A 184 22.30 -1.27 2.13
N ARG A 185 23.41 -1.97 1.91
CA ARG A 185 23.40 -3.40 1.52
C ARG A 185 23.32 -4.28 2.75
N TYR A 186 22.65 -5.42 2.63
CA TYR A 186 22.76 -6.52 3.58
C TYR A 186 22.94 -7.84 2.83
N SER A 187 24.12 -8.45 2.95
CA SER A 187 24.52 -9.61 2.12
C SER A 187 23.71 -10.90 2.37
N PHE A 188 22.73 -10.88 3.27
CA PHE A 188 22.03 -12.08 3.75
C PHE A 188 20.51 -11.90 3.94
N THR A 189 19.95 -10.72 3.66
CA THR A 189 18.50 -10.50 3.71
C THR A 189 18.04 -9.90 2.39
N PRO A 190 16.92 -10.38 1.82
CA PRO A 190 16.33 -9.76 0.66
C PRO A 190 15.99 -8.30 1.00
N TRP A 191 16.27 -7.41 0.06
CA TRP A 191 16.18 -5.98 0.23
C TRP A 191 15.64 -5.43 -1.08
N ARG A 192 14.73 -4.46 -1.03
CA ARG A 192 13.96 -3.97 -2.19
C ARG A 192 13.35 -5.09 -3.03
N ARG A 193 12.25 -5.63 -2.53
CA ARG A 193 11.42 -6.61 -3.21
C ARG A 193 10.49 -5.87 -4.17
N LEU A 194 10.38 -6.34 -5.41
CA LEU A 194 9.41 -5.85 -6.38
C LEU A 194 8.24 -6.82 -6.40
N PHE A 195 7.02 -6.32 -6.24
CA PHE A 195 5.79 -7.09 -6.37
C PHE A 195 4.99 -6.61 -7.58
N LEU A 196 4.43 -7.55 -8.34
CA LEU A 196 3.70 -7.27 -9.57
C LEU A 196 2.34 -7.97 -9.56
N HIS A 197 1.30 -7.19 -9.83
CA HIS A 197 -0.05 -7.67 -10.12
C HIS A 197 -0.34 -7.39 -11.60
N VAL A 198 -0.41 -8.43 -12.42
CA VAL A 198 -0.58 -8.29 -13.88
C VAL A 198 -2.07 -8.32 -14.23
N GLU A 199 -2.52 -7.31 -14.97
CA GLU A 199 -3.92 -7.19 -15.39
C GLU A 199 -4.31 -8.32 -16.34
N GLY A 200 -5.54 -8.84 -16.22
CA GLY A 200 -6.02 -10.00 -16.99
C GLY A 200 -5.43 -11.35 -16.55
N ASN A 201 -4.70 -11.40 -15.43
CA ASN A 201 -4.26 -12.65 -14.82
C ASN A 201 -5.18 -13.05 -13.66
N ASP A 202 -6.06 -14.03 -13.90
CA ASP A 202 -7.05 -14.50 -12.92
C ASP A 202 -6.44 -15.27 -11.71
N PHE A 203 -5.14 -15.56 -11.74
CA PHE A 203 -4.49 -16.21 -10.60
C PHE A 203 -4.37 -15.24 -9.42
N ILE A 204 -4.91 -15.64 -8.27
CA ILE A 204 -4.81 -14.88 -7.02
C ILE A 204 -3.54 -15.32 -6.29
N GLY A 205 -2.46 -14.52 -6.45
CA GLY A 205 -1.22 -14.71 -5.71
C GLY A 205 -1.28 -14.16 -4.29
N TRP A 206 -0.12 -14.12 -3.62
CA TRP A 206 0.05 -13.51 -2.30
C TRP A 206 -0.44 -12.07 -2.31
N GLU A 207 -1.45 -11.74 -1.52
CA GLU A 207 -2.05 -10.40 -1.48
C GLU A 207 -2.34 -9.82 -2.87
N ARG A 208 -2.79 -10.69 -3.80
CA ARG A 208 -3.06 -10.43 -5.23
C ARG A 208 -1.83 -10.29 -6.14
N TYR A 209 -0.61 -10.27 -5.62
CA TYR A 209 0.60 -10.23 -6.46
C TYR A 209 0.92 -11.62 -7.04
N GLN A 210 0.86 -11.75 -8.36
CA GLN A 210 1.20 -13.02 -9.02
C GLN A 210 2.70 -13.23 -9.14
N TYR A 211 3.49 -12.15 -9.15
CA TYR A 211 4.94 -12.23 -9.30
C TYR A 211 5.65 -11.37 -8.27
N ALA A 212 6.85 -11.82 -7.92
CA ALA A 212 7.79 -11.03 -7.13
C ALA A 212 9.20 -11.18 -7.70
N ALA A 213 10.02 -10.15 -7.59
CA ALA A 213 11.44 -10.21 -7.88
C ALA A 213 12.23 -9.72 -6.68
N ASN A 214 13.50 -10.14 -6.61
CA ASN A 214 14.41 -9.75 -5.55
C ASN A 214 13.98 -10.19 -4.15
N LEU A 215 13.31 -11.35 -4.08
CA LEU A 215 13.12 -12.11 -2.85
C LEU A 215 14.39 -12.87 -2.45
N GLU A 216 15.35 -13.02 -3.35
CA GLU A 216 16.63 -13.71 -3.14
C GLU A 216 17.68 -13.08 -4.06
N LEU A 217 18.91 -12.92 -3.55
CA LEU A 217 20.09 -12.55 -4.33
C LEU A 217 20.87 -13.81 -4.68
N VAL A 218 21.29 -13.96 -5.94
CA VAL A 218 22.09 -15.12 -6.36
C VAL A 218 23.58 -14.84 -6.23
N ASP A 219 24.05 -13.79 -6.88
CA ASP A 219 25.48 -13.47 -7.01
C ASP A 219 25.76 -11.95 -6.91
N GLY A 220 24.76 -11.16 -6.51
CA GLY A 220 24.85 -9.70 -6.39
C GLY A 220 24.47 -8.93 -7.65
N ASP A 221 24.55 -9.57 -8.82
CA ASP A 221 24.21 -8.98 -10.13
C ASP A 221 22.99 -9.65 -10.77
N ASN A 222 22.50 -10.76 -10.19
CA ASN A 222 21.31 -11.45 -10.61
C ASN A 222 20.32 -11.64 -9.47
N SER A 223 19.09 -11.24 -9.76
CA SER A 223 17.90 -11.54 -8.98
C SER A 223 17.16 -12.74 -9.55
N ILE A 224 16.23 -13.30 -8.78
CA ILE A 224 15.29 -14.31 -9.26
C ILE A 224 13.88 -13.71 -9.33
N VAL A 225 13.20 -14.02 -10.43
CA VAL A 225 11.75 -13.80 -10.58
C VAL A 225 11.04 -15.02 -10.04
N TYR A 226 10.04 -14.78 -9.20
CA TYR A 226 9.19 -15.79 -8.61
C TYR A 226 7.75 -15.64 -9.07
N LYS A 227 7.07 -16.77 -9.22
CA LYS A 227 5.62 -16.84 -9.31
C LYS A 227 5.04 -17.20 -7.95
N SER A 228 4.00 -16.49 -7.52
CA SER A 228 3.28 -16.85 -6.30
C SER A 228 2.51 -18.16 -6.48
N LEU A 229 2.40 -18.92 -5.39
CA LEU A 229 1.55 -20.11 -5.27
C LEU A 229 0.33 -19.85 -4.35
N GLY A 230 0.06 -18.58 -4.02
CA GLY A 230 -0.90 -18.17 -2.99
C GLY A 230 -0.27 -18.20 -1.59
N ALA A 231 -0.77 -17.34 -0.69
CA ALA A 231 -0.11 -17.01 0.57
C ALA A 231 1.38 -16.66 0.36
N TRP A 232 2.20 -16.58 1.41
CA TRP A 232 3.63 -16.30 1.28
C TRP A 232 4.42 -17.52 0.77
N ARG A 233 4.11 -17.98 -0.45
CA ARG A 233 4.75 -19.12 -1.10
C ARG A 233 5.04 -18.78 -2.55
N PHE A 234 6.27 -19.07 -2.95
CA PHE A 234 6.82 -18.63 -4.23
C PHE A 234 7.64 -19.75 -4.86
N VAL A 235 7.61 -19.85 -6.18
CA VAL A 235 8.46 -20.75 -6.97
C VAL A 235 9.32 -19.93 -7.94
N PRO A 236 10.63 -20.19 -8.04
CA PRO A 236 11.49 -19.48 -8.98
C PRO A 236 11.10 -19.85 -10.42
N ILE A 237 11.02 -18.84 -11.30
CA ILE A 237 10.63 -19.03 -12.70
C ILE A 237 11.66 -18.49 -13.70
N GLY A 238 12.65 -17.73 -13.25
CA GLY A 238 13.76 -17.28 -14.10
C GLY A 238 14.65 -16.26 -13.42
N ARG A 239 15.75 -15.91 -14.09
CA ARG A 239 16.69 -14.88 -13.65
C ARG A 239 16.28 -13.50 -14.17
N ALA A 240 16.54 -12.49 -13.35
CA ALA A 240 16.41 -11.09 -13.69
C ALA A 240 17.74 -10.39 -13.39
N PRO A 241 18.57 -10.10 -14.41
CA PRO A 241 19.80 -9.34 -14.23
C PRO A 241 19.52 -7.98 -13.59
N MET A 242 20.40 -7.54 -12.71
CA MET A 242 20.29 -6.27 -11.99
C MET A 242 21.66 -5.61 -11.86
N LYS A 243 21.61 -4.30 -11.61
CA LYS A 243 22.78 -3.51 -11.23
C LYS A 243 22.36 -2.50 -10.18
N HIS A 244 23.24 -2.22 -9.23
CA HIS A 244 23.05 -1.16 -8.26
C HIS A 244 24.35 -0.45 -7.94
N GLU A 245 24.26 0.87 -7.83
CA GLU A 245 25.38 1.74 -7.54
C GLU A 245 24.89 2.96 -6.76
N GLY A 246 25.60 3.34 -5.71
CA GLY A 246 25.21 4.49 -4.89
C GLY A 246 23.78 4.35 -4.32
N SER A 247 22.88 5.23 -4.78
CA SER A 247 21.47 5.27 -4.41
C SER A 247 20.52 4.75 -5.50
N GLU A 248 21.04 4.07 -6.53
CA GLU A 248 20.28 3.65 -7.71
C GLU A 248 20.36 2.13 -7.92
N MET A 249 19.26 1.55 -8.40
CA MET A 249 19.16 0.15 -8.80
C MET A 249 18.32 0.03 -10.07
N MET A 250 18.75 -0.84 -10.98
CA MET A 250 17.96 -1.27 -12.12
C MET A 250 17.87 -2.79 -12.21
N LEU A 251 16.76 -3.27 -12.76
CA LEU A 251 16.41 -4.69 -12.87
C LEU A 251 15.78 -4.93 -14.25
N MET A 252 16.21 -6.00 -14.93
CA MET A 252 15.66 -6.43 -16.22
C MET A 252 14.85 -7.72 -16.03
N VAL A 253 13.58 -7.69 -16.39
CA VAL A 253 12.68 -8.85 -16.33
C VAL A 253 12.18 -9.21 -17.73
N PRO A 254 12.47 -10.43 -18.22
CA PRO A 254 11.90 -10.88 -19.48
C PRO A 254 10.37 -10.93 -19.44
N ARG A 255 9.71 -10.30 -20.42
CA ARG A 255 8.24 -10.18 -20.50
C ARG A 255 7.54 -11.54 -20.45
N LYS A 256 8.14 -12.53 -21.10
CA LYS A 256 7.65 -13.92 -21.12
C LYS A 256 7.57 -14.61 -19.76
N LEU A 257 8.34 -14.16 -18.76
CA LEU A 257 8.28 -14.74 -17.42
C LEU A 257 7.03 -14.27 -16.66
N ILE A 258 6.56 -13.07 -16.96
CA ILE A 258 5.49 -12.39 -16.23
C ILE A 258 4.22 -12.19 -17.07
N GLY A 259 4.10 -12.89 -18.19
CA GLY A 259 2.89 -12.92 -19.01
C GLY A 259 2.61 -11.63 -19.78
N LEU A 260 3.65 -10.86 -20.11
CA LEU A 260 3.53 -9.54 -20.77
C LEU A 260 3.92 -9.58 -22.26
N GLU A 261 3.80 -10.71 -22.95
CA GLU A 261 4.23 -10.86 -24.35
C GLU A 261 3.38 -10.06 -25.34
N LYS A 262 2.11 -9.78 -25.00
CA LYS A 262 1.20 -8.98 -25.82
C LYS A 262 1.21 -7.53 -25.38
N THR A 263 1.08 -6.62 -26.34
CA THR A 263 0.83 -5.19 -26.10
C THR A 263 -0.57 -4.80 -26.60
N PRO A 264 -1.23 -3.80 -25.96
CA PRO A 264 -0.80 -3.15 -24.73
C PRO A 264 -0.92 -4.11 -23.53
N PHE A 265 -0.17 -3.83 -22.47
CA PHE A 265 -0.30 -4.51 -21.19
C PHE A 265 -0.39 -3.49 -20.05
N GLU A 266 -1.00 -3.93 -18.95
CA GLU A 266 -1.11 -3.16 -17.71
C GLU A 266 -0.69 -4.05 -16.55
N PHE A 267 -0.01 -3.46 -15.58
CA PHE A 267 0.22 -4.10 -14.30
C PHE A 267 0.26 -3.06 -13.18
N GLN A 268 -0.05 -3.51 -11.98
CA GLN A 268 0.18 -2.77 -10.76
C GLN A 268 1.49 -3.22 -10.13
N PHE A 269 2.22 -2.31 -9.51
CA PHE A 269 3.49 -2.65 -8.87
C PHE A 269 3.74 -1.89 -7.57
N LYS A 270 4.65 -2.46 -6.80
CA LYS A 270 5.12 -1.95 -5.51
C LYS A 270 6.55 -2.38 -5.27
N TRP A 271 7.34 -1.47 -4.70
CA TRP A 271 8.64 -1.80 -4.11
C TRP A 271 8.51 -1.83 -2.59
N ALA A 272 9.19 -2.77 -1.94
CA ALA A 272 9.26 -2.82 -0.49
C ALA A 272 10.67 -3.19 -0.02
N ASP A 273 11.30 -2.34 0.78
CA ASP A 273 12.55 -2.65 1.47
C ASP A 273 12.29 -2.95 2.94
N GLY A 274 13.07 -3.85 3.54
CA GLY A 274 13.03 -4.06 4.99
C GLY A 274 11.75 -4.72 5.53
N ILE A 275 10.80 -5.12 4.67
CA ILE A 275 9.64 -5.90 5.14
C ILE A 275 10.11 -7.21 5.80
N ALA A 276 9.49 -7.49 6.93
CA ALA A 276 9.72 -8.63 7.81
C ALA A 276 8.40 -8.89 8.57
N GLY A 277 8.28 -10.02 9.26
CA GLY A 277 7.12 -10.30 10.11
C GLY A 277 6.35 -11.54 9.66
N ASP A 278 5.03 -11.42 9.65
CA ASP A 278 4.09 -12.52 9.41
C ASP A 278 3.84 -12.78 7.92
N TRP A 279 4.43 -11.95 7.05
CA TRP A 279 4.31 -11.99 5.60
C TRP A 279 2.86 -11.83 5.15
N THR A 280 2.20 -10.85 5.75
CA THR A 280 0.85 -10.42 5.43
C THR A 280 0.87 -8.99 4.89
N ILE A 281 -0.26 -8.52 4.37
CA ILE A 281 -0.36 -7.16 3.82
C ILE A 281 -0.02 -6.06 4.84
N GLU A 282 -0.21 -6.34 6.13
CA GLU A 282 0.15 -5.46 7.26
C GLU A 282 1.64 -5.10 7.27
N ASP A 283 2.53 -5.97 6.77
CA ASP A 283 3.96 -5.70 6.77
C ASP A 283 4.31 -4.48 5.91
N PHE A 284 3.51 -4.16 4.89
CA PHE A 284 3.63 -2.93 4.09
C PHE A 284 3.26 -1.64 4.83
N TYR A 285 2.69 -1.75 6.04
CA TYR A 285 2.41 -0.62 6.93
C TYR A 285 3.40 -0.51 8.09
N LEU A 286 4.06 -1.62 8.42
CA LEU A 286 4.76 -1.75 9.68
C LEU A 286 6.26 -1.70 9.50
N ASN A 287 6.77 -2.44 8.51
CA ASN A 287 8.16 -2.82 8.46
C ASN A 287 8.85 -2.23 7.24
N GLY A 288 10.04 -1.70 7.48
CA GLY A 288 10.87 -1.09 6.46
C GLY A 288 10.18 0.08 5.78
N ASP A 289 10.30 0.12 4.46
CA ASP A 289 9.72 1.13 3.60
C ASP A 289 9.03 0.49 2.40
N THR A 290 7.88 1.04 2.00
CA THR A 290 7.05 0.49 0.92
C THR A 290 6.50 1.60 0.04
N ALA A 291 6.80 1.50 -1.26
CA ALA A 291 6.42 2.44 -2.29
C ALA A 291 5.40 1.81 -3.27
N PRO A 292 4.11 2.22 -3.26
CA PRO A 292 3.49 3.17 -2.34
C PRO A 292 3.11 2.46 -1.03
N TYR A 293 2.74 3.20 0.01
CA TYR A 293 2.46 2.61 1.32
C TYR A 293 1.29 1.62 1.32
N GLY A 294 1.36 0.59 2.16
CA GLY A 294 0.21 -0.23 2.52
C GLY A 294 -0.43 -1.01 1.37
N ARG A 295 -1.77 -0.99 1.26
CA ARG A 295 -2.56 -1.65 0.20
C ARG A 295 -2.54 -0.94 -1.15
N LEU A 296 -1.97 0.26 -1.24
CA LEU A 296 -1.93 1.02 -2.48
C LEU A 296 -0.97 0.38 -3.48
N ASN A 297 -1.17 0.66 -4.77
CA ASN A 297 -0.24 0.30 -5.83
C ASN A 297 -0.09 1.44 -6.84
N TYR A 298 1.06 1.49 -7.50
CA TYR A 298 1.21 2.23 -8.75
C TYR A 298 0.65 1.41 -9.90
N VAL A 299 0.13 2.08 -10.92
CA VAL A 299 -0.35 1.46 -12.16
C VAL A 299 0.59 1.85 -13.29
N TYR A 300 1.05 0.87 -14.06
CA TYR A 300 1.87 1.05 -15.25
C TYR A 300 1.14 0.49 -16.47
N ARG A 301 1.16 1.24 -17.58
CA ARG A 301 0.60 0.85 -18.88
C ARG A 301 1.67 0.97 -19.95
N SER A 302 1.82 -0.04 -20.81
CA SER A 302 2.73 0.00 -21.96
C SER A 302 2.29 0.95 -23.06
#